data_AF-A0A3N5B535-F1
#
_entry.id   AF-A0A3N5B535-F1
#
_cell.length_a   1.000
_cell.length_b   1.000
_cell.length_c   1.000
_cell.angle_alpha   90.00
_cell.angle_beta   90.00
_cell.angle_gamma   90.00
#
_symmetry.space_group_name_H-M   'P 1'
#
loop_
_entity.id
_entity.type
_entity.pdbx_description
1 polymer ?
#
loop_
_entity_poly.entity_id
_entity_poly.type
_entity_poly.pdbx_seq_one_letter_code
_entity_poly.pdbx_strand_id
1 'polypeptide(L)'
;MSVLASAPLDVLDAYRTCEFATLGKDGTPAAWPTAVKRRPDGTLLLTTSLAFAQKAFNIRRDGRVALLFSDPTGSGLDPAPQIAVSGRAAHGKLYYAVTGTNKTLWRRTSTAVPGARQ
;
A
#
# COMPACT_ATOMS: atom_id res chain seq x y z
N MET A 1 -4.40 13.47 -14.98
CA MET A 1 -3.37 13.97 -14.04
C MET A 1 -3.12 12.89 -12.99
N SER A 2 -1.87 12.45 -12.84
CA SER A 2 -1.51 11.50 -11.78
C SER A 2 -1.43 12.26 -10.44
N VAL A 3 -2.07 11.73 -9.39
CA VAL A 3 -2.11 12.32 -8.04
C VAL A 3 -0.70 12.53 -7.45
N LEU A 4 0.32 11.87 -8.00
CA LEU A 4 1.69 11.92 -7.48
C LEU A 4 2.61 12.95 -8.15
N ALA A 5 2.11 13.80 -9.05
CA ALA A 5 2.95 14.71 -9.85
C ALA A 5 3.77 15.72 -9.03
N SER A 6 3.35 16.05 -7.80
CA SER A 6 4.05 16.95 -6.87
C SER A 6 4.48 16.28 -5.56
N ALA A 7 4.32 14.95 -5.45
CA ALA A 7 4.68 14.23 -4.24
C ALA A 7 6.20 14.02 -4.16
N PRO A 8 6.81 14.04 -2.97
CA PRO A 8 8.20 13.63 -2.79
C PRO A 8 8.30 12.11 -2.99
N LEU A 9 8.51 11.70 -4.25
CA LEU A 9 8.42 10.30 -4.70
C LEU A 9 9.49 9.42 -4.05
N ASP A 10 10.65 9.98 -3.78
CA ASP A 10 11.76 9.37 -3.04
C ASP A 10 11.36 9.06 -1.59
N VAL A 11 10.69 10.00 -0.92
CA VAL A 11 10.15 9.80 0.44
C VAL A 11 9.06 8.72 0.42
N LEU A 12 8.14 8.78 -0.55
CA LEU A 12 7.09 7.77 -0.72
C LEU A 12 7.67 6.38 -0.97
N ASP A 13 8.73 6.27 -1.78
CA ASP A 13 9.41 5.01 -2.10
C ASP A 13 10.28 4.46 -0.93
N ALA A 14 10.60 5.30 0.06
CA ALA A 14 11.34 4.95 1.26
C ALA A 14 10.46 4.31 2.35
N TYR A 15 9.22 4.80 2.51
CA TYR A 15 8.25 4.25 3.47
C TYR A 15 8.03 2.74 3.31
N ARG A 16 8.02 2.02 4.42
CA ARG A 16 7.80 0.55 4.43
C ARG A 16 6.34 0.16 4.47
N THR A 17 5.53 0.95 5.16
CA THR A 17 4.11 0.73 5.36
C THR A 17 3.36 2.04 5.19
N CYS A 18 2.06 1.92 4.97
CA CYS A 18 1.11 3.02 4.99
C CYS A 18 -0.18 2.53 5.66
N GLU A 19 -0.93 3.43 6.26
CA GLU A 19 -2.31 3.18 6.65
C GLU A 19 -3.19 3.30 5.41
N PHE A 20 -3.82 2.20 5.01
CA PHE A 20 -4.70 2.15 3.85
C PHE A 20 -6.16 2.13 4.30
N ALA A 21 -6.91 3.19 3.98
CA ALA A 21 -8.31 3.34 4.33
C ALA A 21 -9.25 2.99 3.16
N THR A 22 -10.30 2.24 3.47
CA THR A 22 -11.40 1.89 2.56
C THR A 22 -12.74 2.14 3.22
N LEU A 23 -13.83 2.23 2.45
CA LEU A 23 -15.16 2.45 2.98
C LEU A 23 -15.94 1.14 3.13
N GLY A 24 -16.53 0.94 4.32
CA GLY A 24 -17.47 -0.15 4.60
C GLY A 24 -18.78 -0.01 3.83
N LYS A 25 -19.67 -1.00 3.98
CA LYS A 25 -20.98 -1.00 3.31
C LYS A 25 -21.84 0.22 3.68
N ASP A 26 -21.69 0.68 4.91
CA ASP A 26 -22.35 1.86 5.50
C ASP A 26 -21.59 3.17 5.26
N GLY A 27 -20.45 3.12 4.57
CA GLY A 27 -19.56 4.27 4.37
C GLY A 27 -18.58 4.51 5.51
N THR A 28 -18.57 3.69 6.57
CA THR A 28 -17.61 3.84 7.68
C THR A 28 -16.19 3.55 7.19
N PRO A 29 -15.21 4.44 7.42
CA PRO A 29 -13.83 4.19 7.03
C PRO A 29 -13.16 3.13 7.92
N ALA A 30 -12.45 2.20 7.30
CA ALA A 30 -11.62 1.20 7.97
C ALA A 30 -10.20 1.26 7.42
N ALA A 31 -9.22 1.46 8.32
CA ALA A 31 -7.81 1.62 8.01
C ALA A 31 -6.97 0.41 8.45
N TRP A 32 -5.98 0.04 7.64
CA TRP A 32 -5.13 -1.13 7.86
C TRP A 32 -3.68 -0.81 7.50
N PRO A 33 -2.68 -1.22 8.31
CA PRO A 33 -1.29 -1.13 7.88
C PRO A 33 -1.07 -2.05 6.68
N THR A 34 -0.53 -1.50 5.59
CA THR A 34 -0.33 -2.24 4.33
C THR A 34 1.02 -1.87 3.70
N ALA A 35 1.73 -2.87 3.18
CA ALA A 35 2.91 -2.65 2.36
C ALA A 35 2.50 -2.12 0.99
N VAL A 36 3.24 -1.12 0.50
CA VAL A 36 2.94 -0.42 -0.74
C VAL A 36 4.17 -0.35 -1.62
N LYS A 37 3.96 -0.37 -2.94
CA LYS A 37 5.00 -0.16 -3.93
C LYS A 37 4.48 0.75 -5.04
N ARG A 38 5.18 1.85 -5.30
CA ARG A 38 4.95 2.65 -6.51
C ARG A 38 5.45 1.92 -7.74
N ARG A 39 4.67 1.93 -8.81
CA ARG A 39 5.02 1.40 -10.13
C ARG A 39 5.59 2.52 -11.01
N PRO A 40 6.35 2.17 -12.08
CA PRO A 40 6.88 3.16 -13.03
C PRO A 40 5.80 4.03 -13.69
N ASP A 41 4.57 3.52 -13.83
CA ASP A 41 3.42 4.25 -14.38
C ASP A 41 2.78 5.24 -13.39
N GLY A 42 3.34 5.37 -12.18
CA GLY A 42 2.84 6.26 -11.13
C GLY A 42 1.66 5.71 -10.33
N THR A 43 1.25 4.46 -10.55
CA THR A 43 0.23 3.80 -9.72
C THR A 43 0.83 3.21 -8.44
N LEU A 44 0.02 3.09 -7.39
CA LEU A 44 0.40 2.46 -6.13
C LEU A 44 -0.16 1.04 -6.07
N LEU A 45 0.74 0.06 -5.93
CA LEU A 45 0.40 -1.34 -5.74
C LEU A 45 0.39 -1.67 -4.25
N LEU A 46 -0.75 -2.14 -3.74
CA LEU A 46 -0.94 -2.57 -2.36
C LEU A 46 -1.08 -4.09 -2.29
N THR A 47 -0.69 -4.67 -1.16
CA THR A 47 -0.92 -6.10 -0.86
C THR A 47 -2.21 -6.31 -0.07
N THR A 48 -2.87 -7.43 -0.32
CA THR A 48 -4.01 -7.90 0.49
C THR A 48 -3.75 -9.34 0.85
N SER A 49 -3.56 -9.60 2.15
CA SER A 49 -3.57 -10.97 2.67
C SER A 49 -4.99 -11.52 2.62
N LEU A 50 -5.13 -12.83 2.40
CA LEU A 50 -6.43 -13.50 2.37
C LEU A 50 -7.18 -13.34 3.71
N ALA A 51 -6.44 -13.34 4.83
CA ALA A 51 -6.98 -13.09 6.16
C ALA A 51 -7.53 -11.66 6.35
N PHE A 52 -7.18 -10.73 5.47
CA PHE A 52 -7.63 -9.33 5.50
C PHE A 52 -8.29 -8.93 4.18
N ALA A 53 -9.08 -9.83 3.59
CA ALA A 53 -9.78 -9.60 2.31
C ALA A 53 -10.85 -8.49 2.37
N GLN A 54 -11.24 -8.02 3.56
CA GLN A 54 -12.29 -7.00 3.74
C GLN A 54 -12.03 -5.73 2.91
N LYS A 55 -10.78 -5.25 2.87
CA LYS A 55 -10.42 -4.09 2.04
C LYS A 55 -10.67 -4.32 0.54
N ALA A 56 -10.47 -5.54 0.04
CA ALA A 56 -10.77 -5.88 -1.35
C ALA A 56 -12.29 -5.91 -1.61
N PHE A 57 -13.09 -6.40 -0.67
CA PHE A 57 -14.56 -6.33 -0.77
C PHE A 57 -15.09 -4.91 -0.71
N ASN A 58 -14.50 -4.07 0.14
CA ASN A 58 -14.82 -2.65 0.21
C ASN A 58 -14.54 -1.95 -1.12
N ILE A 59 -13.34 -2.12 -1.69
CA ILE A 59 -12.94 -1.53 -2.99
C ILE A 59 -13.87 -1.94 -4.14
N ARG A 60 -14.33 -3.20 -4.16
CA ARG A 60 -15.28 -3.68 -5.18
C ARG A 60 -16.63 -2.96 -5.13
N ARG A 61 -17.06 -2.50 -3.95
CA ARG A 61 -18.30 -1.77 -3.76
C ARG A 61 -18.09 -0.27 -3.98
N ASP A 62 -17.04 0.28 -3.38
CA ASP A 62 -16.66 1.67 -3.47
C ASP A 62 -15.14 1.79 -3.60
N GLY A 63 -14.69 2.24 -4.78
CA GLY A 63 -13.27 2.38 -5.08
C GLY A 63 -12.60 3.56 -4.37
N ARG A 64 -13.30 4.43 -3.64
CA ARG A 64 -12.68 5.56 -2.92
C ARG A 64 -11.76 5.05 -1.80
N VAL A 65 -10.53 5.54 -1.79
CA VAL A 65 -9.50 5.14 -0.84
C VAL A 65 -8.62 6.31 -0.41
N ALA A 66 -7.97 6.16 0.75
CA ALA A 66 -6.90 7.03 1.19
C ALA A 66 -5.72 6.21 1.72
N LEU A 67 -4.50 6.74 1.55
CA LEU A 67 -3.27 6.21 2.10
C LEU A 67 -2.62 7.32 2.95
N LEU A 68 -2.16 6.98 4.14
CA LEU A 68 -1.31 7.83 4.97
C LEU A 68 0.05 7.17 5.12
N PHE A 69 1.11 7.96 4.97
CA PHE A 69 2.48 7.58 5.23
C PHE A 69 2.97 8.43 6.40
N SER A 70 2.93 7.89 7.61
CA SER A 70 3.27 8.64 8.82
C SER A 70 4.26 7.95 9.76
N ASP A 71 4.35 6.62 9.73
CA ASP A 71 5.28 5.87 10.57
C ASP A 71 6.61 5.60 9.82
N PRO A 72 7.72 6.27 10.18
CA PRO A 72 9.00 6.12 9.48
C PRO A 72 9.77 4.86 9.90
N THR A 73 9.22 4.01 10.76
CA THR A 73 9.90 2.80 11.25
C THR A 73 10.47 1.97 10.11
N GLY A 74 11.79 1.76 10.11
CA GLY A 74 12.51 0.99 9.08
C GLY A 74 12.60 1.66 7.70
N SER A 75 12.20 2.92 7.57
CA SER A 75 12.20 3.68 6.31
C SER A 75 13.50 4.45 6.07
N GLY A 76 14.33 4.64 7.11
CA GLY A 76 15.59 5.37 7.02
C GLY A 76 15.41 6.88 6.80
N LEU A 77 14.24 7.42 7.18
CA LEU A 77 13.88 8.82 7.06
C LEU A 77 14.02 9.50 8.43
N ASP A 78 14.79 10.59 8.50
CA ASP A 78 14.88 11.47 9.68
C ASP A 78 15.34 12.89 9.25
N PRO A 79 14.49 13.94 9.37
CA PRO A 79 13.08 13.89 9.76
C PRO A 79 12.23 13.23 8.66
N ALA A 80 11.09 12.64 9.04
CA ALA A 80 10.20 11.96 8.11
C ALA A 80 8.94 12.80 7.77
N PRO A 81 8.81 13.31 6.53
CA PRO A 81 7.61 14.03 6.11
C PRO A 81 6.40 13.09 6.03
N GLN A 82 5.25 13.53 6.54
CA GLN A 82 4.00 12.79 6.37
C GLN A 82 3.40 13.03 4.99
N ILE A 83 2.91 11.97 4.35
CA ILE A 83 2.28 12.05 3.02
C ILE A 83 0.87 11.47 3.09
N ALA A 84 -0.12 12.24 2.64
CA ALA A 84 -1.49 11.78 2.48
C ALA A 84 -1.84 11.70 0.99
N VAL A 85 -2.37 10.56 0.55
CA VAL A 85 -2.78 10.31 -0.83
C VAL A 85 -4.23 9.85 -0.84
N SER A 86 -5.10 10.56 -1.57
CA SER A 86 -6.47 10.11 -1.83
C SER A 86 -6.64 9.73 -3.29
N GLY A 87 -7.49 8.75 -3.58
CA GLY A 87 -7.70 8.31 -4.95
C GLY A 87 -8.80 7.28 -5.11
N ARG A 88 -8.78 6.61 -6.26
CA ARG A 88 -9.63 5.46 -6.53
C ARG A 88 -8.79 4.21 -6.77
N ALA A 89 -9.10 3.15 -6.05
CA ALA A 89 -8.56 1.82 -6.30
C ALA A 89 -9.49 1.05 -7.23
N ALA A 90 -8.90 0.37 -8.20
CA ALA A 90 -9.56 -0.70 -8.93
C ALA A 90 -9.02 -2.03 -8.41
N HIS A 91 -9.91 -2.99 -8.11
CA HIS A 91 -9.48 -4.32 -7.74
C HIS A 91 -8.97 -5.06 -8.99
N GLY A 92 -7.65 -5.14 -9.17
CA GLY A 92 -7.01 -5.92 -10.24
C GLY A 92 -7.08 -7.43 -10.02
N LYS A 93 -6.40 -8.21 -10.89
CA LYS A 93 -6.22 -9.66 -10.70
C LYS A 93 -5.52 -9.92 -9.37
N LEU A 94 -6.02 -10.91 -8.61
CA LEU A 94 -5.40 -11.38 -7.37
C LEU A 94 -4.04 -12.02 -7.73
N TYR A 95 -2.94 -11.42 -7.29
CA TYR A 95 -1.63 -12.06 -7.38
C TYR A 95 -1.41 -12.81 -6.06
N TYR A 96 -1.50 -14.14 -6.09
CA TYR A 96 -1.10 -14.97 -4.95
C TYR A 96 0.38 -14.74 -4.68
N ALA A 97 0.65 -14.10 -3.55
CA ALA A 97 2.00 -13.88 -3.06
C ALA A 97 2.41 -15.09 -2.20
N VAL A 98 2.20 -16.30 -2.69
CA VAL A 98 2.92 -17.52 -2.27
C VAL A 98 3.31 -18.14 -3.60
N THR A 99 4.60 -18.07 -3.93
CA THR A 99 5.22 -18.64 -5.13
C THR A 99 4.62 -18.25 -6.50
N GLY A 100 4.71 -16.97 -6.90
CA GLY A 100 4.65 -16.65 -8.34
C GLY A 100 4.33 -15.20 -8.69
N THR A 101 5.11 -14.62 -9.60
CA THR A 101 4.89 -13.36 -10.35
C THR A 101 5.17 -11.99 -9.69
N ASN A 102 5.52 -11.89 -8.40
CA ASN A 102 6.07 -10.64 -7.84
C ASN A 102 7.29 -10.86 -6.93
N LYS A 103 8.30 -11.56 -7.47
CA LYS A 103 9.57 -11.85 -6.78
C LYS A 103 10.22 -10.58 -6.22
N THR A 104 10.10 -9.43 -6.89
CA THR A 104 10.76 -8.19 -6.48
C THR A 104 10.12 -7.54 -5.25
N LEU A 105 8.79 -7.55 -5.13
CA LEU A 105 8.13 -7.04 -3.92
C LEU A 105 8.48 -7.94 -2.73
N TRP A 106 8.26 -9.26 -2.88
CA TRP A 106 8.58 -10.23 -1.83
C TRP A 106 10.04 -10.18 -1.40
N ARG A 107 10.99 -10.16 -2.34
CA ARG A 107 12.41 -10.10 -2.02
C ARG A 107 12.76 -8.83 -1.26
N ARG A 108 12.11 -7.70 -1.57
CA ARG A 108 12.32 -6.44 -0.84
C ARG A 108 11.71 -6.49 0.56
N THR A 109 10.49 -7.03 0.71
CA THR A 109 9.87 -7.22 2.04
C THR A 109 10.65 -8.22 2.90
N SER A 110 11.11 -9.34 2.34
CA SER A 110 11.88 -10.36 3.08
C SER A 110 13.32 -9.94 3.37
N THR A 111 13.89 -9.03 2.57
CA THR A 111 15.17 -8.37 2.88
C THR A 111 14.99 -7.33 3.98
N ALA A 112 13.88 -6.57 3.97
CA ALA A 112 13.61 -5.49 4.92
C ALA A 112 12.99 -5.96 6.26
N VAL A 113 12.33 -7.11 6.31
CA VAL A 113 11.63 -7.66 7.48
C VAL A 113 12.21 -9.04 7.82
N PRO A 114 12.98 -9.18 8.91
CA PRO A 114 13.64 -10.45 9.28
C PRO A 114 12.68 -11.64 9.42
N GLY A 115 11.45 -11.42 9.91
CA GLY A 115 10.42 -12.47 10.09
C GLY A 115 9.64 -12.87 8.83
N ALA A 116 9.93 -12.26 7.68
CA ALA A 116 9.28 -12.58 6.40
C ALA A 116 10.05 -13.63 5.59
N ARG A 117 11.09 -14.25 6.17
CA ARG A 117 11.77 -15.44 5.65
C ARG A 117 11.19 -16.66 6.38
N GLN A 118 10.40 -17.46 5.69
CA GLN A 118 10.13 -18.84 6.10
C GLN A 118 11.01 -19.76 5.26
#